data_AF-A0A1H7P581-F1
#
_entry.id   AF-A0A1H7P581-F1
#
_cell.length_a   1.000
_cell.length_b   1.000
_cell.length_c   1.000
_cell.angle_alpha   90.00
_cell.angle_beta   90.00
_cell.angle_gamma   90.00
#
_symmetry.space_group_name_H-M   'P 1'
#
loop_
_entity.id
_entity.type
_entity.pdbx_description
1 polymer ?
#
loop_
_entity_poly.entity_id
_entity_poly.type
_entity_poly.pdbx_seq_one_letter_code
_entity_poly.pdbx_strand_id
1 'polypeptide(L)' 'MEKELMKVDTLSISKGLNRNQRQCPRCDDILTPSHNYDMKICKCGYLSIDGGMNLRIMLTDTSNNNGGKLI' A
#
# COMPACT_ATOMS: atom_id res chain seq x y z
N MET A 1 -7.62 11.66 -1.35
CA MET A 1 -7.41 10.26 -0.93
C MET A 1 -7.60 9.29 -2.10
N GLU A 2 -8.73 9.34 -2.82
CA GLU A 2 -8.96 8.49 -4.02
C GLU A 2 -7.88 8.61 -5.10
N LYS A 3 -7.40 9.82 -5.38
CA LYS A 3 -6.29 10.05 -6.34
C LYS A 3 -5.01 9.30 -5.96
N GLU A 4 -4.70 9.20 -4.67
CA GLU A 4 -3.50 8.51 -4.19
C GLU A 4 -3.66 6.99 -4.28
N LEU A 5 -4.86 6.47 -4.01
CA LEU A 5 -5.18 5.05 -4.22
C LEU A 5 -5.06 4.68 -5.71
N MET A 6 -5.63 5.48 -6.61
CA MET A 6 -5.49 5.28 -8.06
C MET A 6 -4.04 5.32 -8.52
N LYS A 7 -3.21 6.18 -7.93
CA LYS A 7 -1.78 6.26 -8.22
C LYS A 7 -1.05 4.97 -7.84
N VAL A 8 -1.33 4.43 -6.66
CA VAL A 8 -0.76 3.16 -6.18
C VAL A 8 -1.16 1.98 -7.07
N ASP A 9 -2.44 1.90 -7.44
CA ASP A 9 -2.94 0.86 -8.33
C ASP A 9 -2.34 0.97 -9.73
N THR A 10 -2.37 2.16 -10.34
CA THR A 10 -1.84 2.39 -11.69
C THR A 10 -0.35 2.10 -11.75
N LEU A 11 0.42 2.54 -10.74
CA LEU A 11 1.84 2.21 -10.62
C LEU A 11 2.05 0.69 -10.61
N SER A 12 1.30 -0.02 -9.76
CA SER A 12 1.47 -1.46 -9.57
C SER A 12 1.10 -2.25 -10.84
N ILE A 13 0.03 -1.84 -11.53
CA ILE A 13 -0.39 -2.40 -12.81
C ILE A 13 0.66 -2.14 -13.89
N SER A 14 1.17 -0.90 -13.99
CA SER A 14 2.19 -0.54 -14.98
C SER A 14 3.50 -1.34 -14.82
N LYS A 15 3.76 -1.85 -13.61
CA LYS A 15 4.92 -2.69 -13.28
C LYS A 15 4.67 -4.18 -13.44
N GLY A 16 3.46 -4.59 -13.85
CA GLY A 16 3.10 -5.99 -14.02
C GLY A 16 3.00 -6.77 -12.70
N LEU A 17 2.72 -6.09 -11.58
CA LEU A 17 2.57 -6.76 -10.29
C LEU A 17 1.29 -7.58 -10.23
N ASN A 18 1.30 -8.65 -9.42
CA ASN A 18 0.11 -9.47 -9.19
C ASN A 18 -1.00 -8.65 -8.51
N ARG A 19 -2.24 -9.12 -8.65
CA ARG A 19 -3.43 -8.41 -8.10
C ARG A 19 -3.33 -8.12 -6.60
N ASN A 20 -2.62 -8.96 -5.84
CA ASN A 20 -2.41 -8.83 -4.39
C ASN A 20 -1.13 -8.06 -4.01
N GLN A 21 -0.34 -7.56 -4.97
CA GLN A 21 0.90 -6.85 -4.73
C GLN A 21 0.73 -5.35 -4.96
N ARG A 22 1.45 -4.51 -4.21
CA ARG A 22 1.51 -3.06 -4.45
C ARG A 22 2.91 -2.51 -4.27
N GLN A 23 3.31 -1.60 -5.16
CA GLN A 23 4.54 -0.81 -5.00
C GLN A 23 4.22 0.51 -4.28
N CYS A 24 5.04 0.85 -3.29
CA CYS A 24 4.95 2.15 -2.62
C CYS A 24 5.46 3.26 -3.53
N PRO A 25 4.67 4.31 -3.83
CA PRO A 25 5.08 5.41 -4.71
C PRO A 25 6.06 6.39 -4.04
N ARG A 26 6.38 6.20 -2.75
CA ARG A 26 7.33 7.06 -2.01
C ARG A 26 8.71 6.44 -1.85
N CYS A 27 8.78 5.11 -1.73
CA CYS A 27 10.02 4.44 -1.34
C CYS A 27 10.34 3.19 -2.18
N ASP A 28 9.52 2.91 -3.20
CA ASP A 28 9.67 1.82 -4.17
C ASP A 28 9.61 0.41 -3.59
N ASP A 29 9.25 0.27 -2.33
CA ASP A 29 9.08 -1.02 -1.68
C ASP A 29 7.88 -1.78 -2.27
N ILE A 30 8.02 -3.08 -2.52
CA ILE A 30 6.98 -3.93 -3.10
C ILE A 30 6.42 -4.82 -2.00
N LEU A 31 5.16 -4.58 -1.66
CA LEU A 31 4.44 -5.36 -0.67
C LEU A 31 3.83 -6.61 -1.31
N THR A 32 4.21 -7.77 -0.79
CA THR A 32 3.75 -9.09 -1.26
C THR A 32 3.16 -9.88 -0.09
N PRO A 33 1.83 -9.83 0.11
CA PRO A 33 1.17 -10.63 1.13
C PRO A 33 1.11 -12.08 0.65
N SER A 34 1.49 -13.01 1.51
CA SER A 34 1.56 -14.43 1.18
C SER A 34 0.25 -15.17 1.48
N HIS A 35 -0.56 -14.64 2.40
CA HIS A 35 -1.80 -15.27 2.87
C HIS A 35 -2.90 -14.24 3.14
N ASN A 36 -4.12 -14.70 3.42
CA ASN A 36 -5.18 -13.86 3.97
C ASN A 36 -4.73 -13.29 5.33
N TYR A 37 -5.10 -12.05 5.64
CA TYR A 37 -4.78 -11.38 6.90
C TYR A 37 -3.27 -11.20 7.15
N ASP A 38 -2.49 -11.10 6.06
CA ASP A 38 -1.05 -10.83 6.10
C ASP A 38 -0.79 -9.34 5.83
N MET A 39 -0.90 -8.52 6.87
CA MET A 39 -0.65 -7.09 6.77
C MET A 39 0.83 -6.82 6.50
N LYS A 40 1.12 -6.19 5.36
CA LYS A 40 2.45 -5.70 4.98
C LYS A 40 2.47 -4.19 4.99
N ILE A 41 3.55 -3.60 5.47
CA ILE A 41 3.77 -2.15 5.52
C ILE A 41 5.10 -1.86 4.84
N CYS A 42 5.15 -0.84 3.99
CA CYS A 42 6.39 -0.45 3.33
C CYS A 42 7.38 0.18 4.30
N LYS A 43 8.66 0.16 3.94
CA LYS A 43 9.76 0.73 4.75
C LYS A 43 9.58 2.19 5.18
N CYS A 44 8.77 2.99 4.46
CA CYS A 44 8.52 4.40 4.83
C CYS A 44 7.20 4.62 5.58
N GLY A 45 6.44 3.54 5.87
CA GLY A 45 5.17 3.59 6.59
C GLY A 45 3.99 4.19 5.80
N TYR A 46 4.21 4.70 4.59
CA TYR A 46 3.18 5.37 3.80
C TYR A 46 2.12 4.42 3.25
N LEU A 47 2.52 3.22 2.82
CA LEU A 47 1.65 2.24 2.19
C LEU A 47 1.60 1.00 3.07
N SER A 48 0.39 0.54 3.37
CA SER A 48 0.16 -0.81 3.88
C SER A 48 -0.90 -1.52 3.05
N ILE A 49 -0.73 -2.82 2.92
CA ILE A 49 -1.74 -3.69 2.31
C ILE A 49 -2.04 -4.85 3.24
N ASP A 50 -3.30 -5.26 3.29
CA ASP A 50 -3.73 -6.47 3.97
C ASP A 50 -4.22 -7.47 2.91
N GLY A 51 -3.57 -8.64 2.93
CA GLY A 51 -3.73 -9.68 1.93
C GLY A 51 -5.05 -10.44 1.99
N GLY A 52 -5.42 -11.02 0.85
CA GLY A 52 -6.48 -11.99 0.72
C GLY A 52 -7.24 -11.89 -0.60
N MET A 53 -8.42 -12.52 -0.70
CA MET A 53 -9.29 -12.39 -1.90
C MET A 53 -9.65 -10.93 -2.20
N ASN A 54 -9.78 -10.12 -1.15
CA ASN A 54 -10.02 -8.68 -1.25
C ASN A 54 -8.80 -7.95 -0.70
N LEU A 55 -7.92 -7.50 -1.59
CA LEU A 55 -6.77 -6.68 -1.20
C LEU A 55 -7.28 -5.37 -0.58
N ARG A 56 -6.88 -5.10 0.66
CA ARG A 56 -7.12 -3.81 1.30
C ARG A 56 -5.86 -2.97 1.19
N ILE A 57 -6.03 -1.70 0.84
CA ILE A 57 -4.94 -0.74 0.69
C ILE A 57 -5.21 0.39 1.68
N MET A 58 -4.23 0.68 2.56
CA MET A 58 -4.27 1.85 3.42
C MET A 58 -3.09 2.76 3.13
N LEU A 59 -3.34 4.07 3.16
CA LEU A 59 -2.33 5.10 2.95
C LEU A 59 -2.23 5.95 4.22
N THR A 60 -1.01 6.06 4.75
CA THR A 60 -0.73 6.86 5.93
C THR A 60 0.01 8.12 5.51
N ASP A 61 -0.54 9.29 5.80
CA ASP A 61 0.15 10.53 5.51
C ASP A 61 1.15 10.88 6.64
N THR A 62 2.34 10.28 6.58
CA THR A 62 3.44 10.59 7.52
C THR A 62 4.06 11.98 7.32
N SER A 63 3.50 12.81 6.42
CA SER A 63 3.94 14.18 6.15
C SER A 63 3.59 15.18 7.26
N ASN A 64 2.84 14.77 8.30
CA ASN A 64 2.60 15.58 9.48
C ASN A 64 3.19 14.87 10.71
N ASN A 65 4.15 15.54 11.36
CA ASN A 65 4.69 15.18 12.68
C ASN A 65 3.63 15.32 13.79
N ASN A 66 2.51 14.61 13.68
CA ASN A 66 1.49 14.48 14.71
C ASN A 66 0.70 13.19 14.44
N GLY A 67 1.15 12.08 15.04
CA GLY A 67 0.40 10.84 15.26
C GLY A 67 -0.42 10.33 14.07
N GLY A 68 0.13 9.38 13.31
CA GLY A 68 -0.56 8.67 12.24
C GLY A 68 -1.97 8.27 12.66
N LYS A 69 -2.96 8.93 12.07
CA LYS A 69 -4.37 8.65 12.32
C LYS A 69 -4.76 7.42 11.50
N LEU A 70 -4.97 6.30 12.18
CA LEU A 70 -5.81 5.22 11.64
C LEU A 70 -7.23 5.77 11.51
N ILE A 71 -7.76 5.77 10.30
CA ILE A 71 -9.19 5.93 10.01
C ILE A 71 -9.73 4.63 9.46
#